data_AF-A0AAE3LGE1-F1
#
_entry.id   AF-A0AAE3LGE1-F1
#
_cell.length_a   1.000
_cell.length_b   1.000
_cell.length_c   1.000
_cell.angle_alpha   90.00
_cell.angle_beta   90.00
_cell.angle_gamma   90.00
#
_symmetry.space_group_name_H-M   'P 1'
#
loop_
_entity.id
_entity.type
_entity.pdbx_description
1 polymer ?
#
loop_
_entity_poly.entity_id
_entity_poly.type
_entity_poly.pdbx_seq_one_letter_code
_entity_poly.pdbx_strand_id
1 'polypeptide(L)'
;MVLKWMFAGLLVLQTHFVASYVVPLDKEAQGEFGGLLKWVWPWSGGDSGLLGQVTVSSGFPLSGFFLAAIAAVLFALAGLAVLEVWVSFRWWRILAGGGAILSIVLMAGFFGATKVLPMTLDFVVLWAAITDWLPTTG
;
A
#
# COMPACT_ATOMS: atom_id res chain seq x y z
N MET A 1 12.54 -19.85 -6.26
CA MET A 1 11.57 -19.44 -7.31
C MET A 1 10.21 -19.12 -6.72
N VAL A 2 9.54 -20.05 -6.02
CA VAL A 2 8.21 -19.82 -5.40
C VAL A 2 8.18 -18.60 -4.47
N LEU A 3 9.20 -18.43 -3.61
CA LEU A 3 9.29 -17.29 -2.69
C LEU A 3 9.33 -15.92 -3.39
N LYS A 4 10.06 -15.79 -4.53
CA LYS A 4 10.09 -14.56 -5.33
C LYS A 4 8.69 -14.20 -5.84
N TRP A 5 7.95 -15.18 -6.35
CA TRP A 5 6.59 -15.00 -6.84
C TRP A 5 5.60 -14.65 -5.73
N MET A 6 5.69 -15.32 -4.58
CA MET A 6 4.86 -15.00 -3.41
C MET A 6 5.12 -13.57 -2.93
N PHE A 7 6.39 -13.17 -2.85
CA PHE A 7 6.76 -11.83 -2.41
C PHE A 7 6.37 -10.76 -3.44
N ALA A 8 6.54 -11.02 -4.74
CA ALA A 8 6.03 -10.14 -5.78
C ALA A 8 4.51 -9.99 -5.72
N GLY A 9 3.77 -11.09 -5.48
CA GLY A 9 2.33 -11.06 -5.26
C GLY A 9 1.93 -10.20 -4.05
N LEU A 10 2.69 -10.29 -2.95
CA LEU A 10 2.52 -9.42 -1.78
C LEU A 10 2.73 -7.94 -2.13
N LEU A 11 3.77 -7.61 -2.91
CA LEU A 11 4.04 -6.23 -3.32
C LEU A 11 2.97 -5.67 -4.26
N VAL A 12 2.41 -6.50 -5.15
CA VAL A 12 1.25 -6.12 -5.97
C VAL A 12 0.02 -5.87 -5.09
N LEU A 13 -0.21 -6.72 -4.10
CA LEU A 13 -1.30 -6.55 -3.14
C LEU A 13 -1.14 -5.23 -2.34
N GLN A 14 0.08 -4.90 -1.91
CA GLN A 14 0.36 -3.63 -1.25
C GLN A 14 0.17 -2.43 -2.17
N THR A 15 0.61 -2.54 -3.42
CA THR A 15 0.35 -1.53 -4.45
C THR A 15 -1.16 -1.27 -4.56
N HIS A 16 -1.97 -2.32 -4.61
CA HIS A 16 -3.43 -2.22 -4.65
C HIS A 16 -4.01 -1.53 -3.40
N PHE A 17 -3.57 -1.94 -2.21
CA PHE A 17 -4.05 -1.31 -0.97
C PHE A 17 -3.72 0.17 -0.93
N VAL A 18 -2.49 0.57 -1.22
CA VAL A 18 -2.12 1.98 -1.20
C VAL A 18 -2.81 2.76 -2.33
N ALA A 19 -2.90 2.19 -3.53
CA ALA A 19 -3.63 2.81 -4.65
C ALA A 19 -5.12 2.98 -4.35
N SER A 20 -5.69 2.17 -3.46
CA SER A 20 -7.08 2.35 -3.04
C SER A 20 -7.35 3.67 -2.31
N TYR A 21 -6.31 4.35 -1.82
CA TYR A 21 -6.40 5.70 -1.24
C TYR A 21 -6.47 6.81 -2.32
N VAL A 22 -5.95 6.52 -3.51
CA VAL A 22 -5.97 7.45 -4.66
C VAL A 22 -7.35 7.50 -5.32
N VAL A 23 -8.19 6.49 -5.08
CA VAL A 23 -9.54 6.37 -5.64
C VAL A 23 -10.57 6.55 -4.52
N PRO A 24 -11.08 7.78 -4.29
CA PRO A 24 -12.16 7.99 -3.33
C PRO A 24 -13.42 7.29 -3.85
N LEU A 25 -14.00 6.38 -3.08
CA LEU A 25 -15.35 5.90 -3.35
C LEU A 25 -16.32 6.83 -2.64
N ASP A 26 -17.28 7.37 -3.37
CA ASP A 26 -18.35 8.13 -2.74
C ASP A 26 -19.24 7.20 -1.89
N LYS A 27 -20.06 7.82 -1.04
CA LYS A 27 -20.95 7.10 -0.12
C LYS A 27 -22.10 6.37 -0.84
N GLU A 28 -22.51 6.84 -2.02
CA GLU A 28 -23.56 6.24 -2.85
C GLU A 28 -23.05 4.94 -3.49
N ALA A 29 -21.85 4.96 -4.08
CA ALA A 29 -21.18 3.79 -4.63
C ALA A 29 -20.91 2.71 -3.56
N GLN A 30 -20.53 3.09 -2.34
CA GLN A 30 -20.43 2.13 -1.23
C GLN A 30 -21.79 1.55 -0.82
N GLY A 31 -22.86 2.35 -0.89
CA GLY A 31 -24.23 1.92 -0.60
C GLY A 31 -24.75 0.89 -1.60
N GLU A 32 -24.45 1.05 -2.90
CA GLU A 32 -24.89 0.15 -3.96
C GLU A 32 -24.39 -1.28 -3.81
N PHE A 33 -23.18 -1.46 -3.27
CA PHE A 33 -22.57 -2.78 -3.05
C PHE A 33 -22.67 -3.26 -1.59
N GLY A 34 -23.64 -2.75 -0.83
CA GLY A 34 -23.88 -3.16 0.56
C GLY A 34 -22.68 -2.94 1.48
N GLY A 35 -21.80 -1.99 1.15
CA GLY A 35 -20.59 -1.70 1.89
C GLY A 35 -19.47 -2.73 1.72
N LEU A 36 -19.54 -3.67 0.76
CA LEU A 36 -18.48 -4.64 0.49
C LEU A 36 -17.25 -4.02 -0.18
N LEU A 37 -17.45 -2.91 -0.92
CA LEU A 37 -16.37 -2.19 -1.59
C LEU A 37 -15.31 -1.65 -0.63
N LYS A 38 -15.64 -1.42 0.65
CA LYS A 38 -14.66 -1.04 1.68
C LYS A 38 -13.67 -2.16 2.03
N TRP A 39 -13.88 -3.39 1.58
CA TRP A 39 -12.95 -4.50 1.79
C TRP A 39 -12.10 -4.75 0.54
N VAL A 40 -12.67 -4.53 -0.65
CA VAL A 40 -11.94 -4.60 -1.92
C VAL A 40 -11.05 -3.36 -2.10
N TRP A 41 -11.54 -2.21 -1.66
CA TRP A 41 -10.88 -0.90 -1.70
C TRP A 41 -10.79 -0.35 -0.26
N PRO A 42 -9.92 -0.91 0.59
CA PRO A 42 -9.88 -0.62 2.03
C PRO A 42 -9.65 0.83 2.40
N TRP A 43 -9.18 1.64 1.45
CA TRP A 43 -8.88 3.06 1.63
C TRP A 43 -9.77 4.02 0.86
N SER A 44 -10.75 3.50 0.12
CA SER A 44 -11.67 4.32 -0.66
C SER A 44 -12.69 5.08 0.18
N GLY A 45 -13.03 4.53 1.35
CA GLY A 45 -13.89 5.16 2.33
C GLY A 45 -13.03 6.00 3.25
N GLY A 46 -13.27 7.31 3.25
CA GLY A 46 -12.59 8.24 4.14
C GLY A 46 -12.94 7.99 5.60
N ASP A 47 -12.21 7.13 6.28
CA ASP A 47 -12.20 7.16 7.74
C ASP A 47 -11.51 8.44 8.20
N SER A 48 -12.11 9.06 9.21
CA SER A 48 -11.55 10.19 9.95
C SER A 48 -10.18 9.86 10.54
N GLY A 49 -9.17 10.72 10.29
CA GLY A 49 -7.84 10.62 10.88
C GLY A 49 -7.22 11.98 11.20
N LEU A 50 -6.02 11.97 11.78
CA LEU A 50 -5.22 13.17 12.07
C LEU A 50 -4.91 14.01 10.83
N LEU A 51 -4.87 13.34 9.67
CA LEU A 51 -4.62 13.96 8.37
C LEU A 51 -5.93 14.41 7.65
N GLY A 52 -7.07 14.38 8.36
CA GLY A 52 -8.36 14.92 7.90
C GLY A 52 -9.41 13.85 7.58
N GLN A 53 -10.52 14.29 7.00
CA GLN A 53 -11.51 13.42 6.37
C GLN A 53 -11.26 13.40 4.85
N VAL A 54 -11.26 12.22 4.24
CA VAL A 54 -11.30 12.08 2.78
C VAL A 54 -12.77 12.18 2.36
N THR A 55 -13.35 13.38 2.35
CA THR A 55 -14.62 13.63 1.66
C THR A 55 -14.43 14.73 0.63
N VAL A 56 -15.17 14.62 -0.48
CA VAL A 56 -15.24 15.64 -1.54
C VAL A 56 -15.65 17.01 -0.97
N SER A 57 -16.30 17.03 0.20
CA SER A 57 -16.77 18.23 0.90
C SER A 57 -15.79 18.86 1.90
N SER A 58 -14.75 18.14 2.37
CA SER A 58 -13.82 18.61 3.40
C SER A 58 -12.46 19.06 2.87
N GLY A 59 -12.26 19.02 1.55
CA GLY A 59 -10.98 19.29 0.90
C GLY A 59 -10.15 18.02 0.73
N PHE A 60 -9.58 17.85 -0.47
CA PHE A 60 -8.77 16.68 -0.81
C PHE A 60 -7.45 16.68 -0.01
N PRO A 61 -7.16 15.66 0.82
CA PRO A 61 -5.94 15.63 1.63
C PRO A 61 -4.73 15.34 0.74
N LEU A 62 -4.19 16.41 0.17
CA LEU A 62 -3.12 16.42 -0.83
C LEU A 62 -1.88 15.63 -0.34
N SER A 63 -1.53 15.76 0.94
CA SER A 63 -0.40 15.06 1.56
C SER A 63 -0.63 13.54 1.61
N GLY A 64 -1.81 13.08 2.03
CA GLY A 64 -2.17 11.66 2.04
C GLY A 64 -2.17 11.07 0.62
N PHE A 65 -2.67 11.83 -0.37
CA PHE A 65 -2.65 11.41 -1.76
C PHE A 65 -1.23 11.22 -2.29
N PHE A 66 -0.33 12.18 -2.04
CA PHE A 66 1.06 12.08 -2.48
C PHE A 66 1.80 10.94 -1.78
N LEU A 67 1.59 10.76 -0.47
CA LEU A 67 2.13 9.63 0.27
C LEU A 67 1.67 8.30 -0.33
N ALA A 68 0.38 8.17 -0.62
CA ALA A 68 -0.18 6.98 -1.23
C ALA A 68 0.37 6.74 -2.64
N ALA A 69 0.36 7.76 -3.50
CA ALA A 69 0.87 7.64 -4.87
C ALA A 69 2.35 7.22 -4.89
N ILE A 70 3.18 7.83 -4.04
CA ILE A 70 4.61 7.48 -3.94
C ILE A 70 4.78 6.04 -3.42
N ALA A 71 4.08 5.66 -2.35
CA ALA A 71 4.17 4.32 -1.80
C ALA A 71 3.70 3.25 -2.81
N ALA A 72 2.63 3.52 -3.57
CA ALA A 72 2.17 2.63 -4.64
C ALA A 72 3.23 2.45 -5.74
N VAL A 73 3.87 3.54 -6.18
CA VAL A 73 4.97 3.47 -7.16
C VAL A 73 6.15 2.67 -6.61
N LEU A 74 6.53 2.89 -5.36
CA LEU A 74 7.63 2.15 -4.73
C LEU A 74 7.35 0.65 -4.64
N PHE A 75 6.13 0.24 -4.26
CA PHE A 75 5.75 -1.17 -4.23
C PHE A 75 5.70 -1.79 -5.63
N ALA A 76 5.20 -1.07 -6.63
CA ALA A 76 5.19 -1.55 -8.02
C ALA A 76 6.62 -1.76 -8.53
N LEU A 77 7.51 -0.77 -8.33
CA LEU A 77 8.91 -0.89 -8.70
C LEU A 77 9.63 -1.99 -7.92
N ALA A 78 9.30 -2.20 -6.64
CA ALA A 78 9.82 -3.31 -5.86
C ALA A 78 9.40 -4.66 -6.44
N GLY A 79 8.13 -4.81 -6.85
CA GLY A 79 7.63 -6.02 -7.49
C GLY A 79 8.36 -6.31 -8.80
N LEU A 80 8.57 -5.27 -9.62
CA LEU A 80 9.37 -5.35 -10.84
C LEU A 80 10.83 -5.74 -10.56
N ALA A 81 11.44 -5.18 -9.51
CA ALA A 81 12.79 -5.52 -9.08
C ALA A 81 12.91 -6.98 -8.64
N VAL A 82 11.93 -7.50 -7.88
CA VAL A 82 11.88 -8.89 -7.41
C VAL A 82 11.72 -9.88 -8.55
N LEU A 83 10.95 -9.50 -9.57
CA LEU A 83 10.76 -10.28 -10.79
C LEU A 83 11.88 -10.07 -11.82
N GLU A 84 12.82 -9.15 -11.56
CA GLU A 84 13.93 -8.80 -12.45
C GLU A 84 13.46 -8.31 -13.83
N VAL A 85 12.32 -7.60 -13.83
CA VAL A 85 11.69 -7.04 -15.02
C VAL A 85 11.94 -5.54 -15.04
N TRP A 86 12.79 -5.06 -15.95
CA TRP A 86 13.17 -3.63 -16.14
C TRP A 86 13.89 -2.94 -14.97
N VAL A 87 13.71 -3.40 -13.73
CA VAL A 87 14.32 -2.85 -12.51
C VAL A 87 15.33 -3.87 -11.96
N SER A 88 16.53 -3.40 -11.60
CA SER A 88 17.54 -4.29 -11.03
C SER A 88 17.13 -4.78 -9.64
N PHE A 89 17.32 -6.08 -9.39
CA PHE A 89 17.03 -6.71 -8.11
C PHE A 89 17.67 -5.98 -6.91
N ARG A 90 18.85 -5.36 -7.06
CA ARG A 90 19.53 -4.62 -5.98
C ARG A 90 18.66 -3.55 -5.31
N TRP A 91 17.66 -3.01 -6.02
CA TRP A 91 16.78 -1.97 -5.51
C TRP A 91 15.61 -2.49 -4.68
N TRP A 92 15.32 -3.81 -4.69
CA TRP A 92 14.10 -4.35 -4.11
C TRP A 92 13.93 -3.97 -2.63
N ARG A 93 15.01 -3.99 -1.84
CA ARG A 93 14.98 -3.70 -0.40
C ARG A 93 14.63 -2.25 -0.11
N ILE A 94 15.28 -1.32 -0.82
CA ILE A 94 15.06 0.12 -0.62
C ILE A 94 13.66 0.49 -1.08
N LEU A 95 13.21 -0.04 -2.22
CA LEU A 95 11.89 0.21 -2.76
C LEU A 95 10.78 -0.36 -1.87
N ALA A 96 10.87 -1.64 -1.51
CA ALA A 96 9.88 -2.30 -0.66
C ALA A 96 9.85 -1.71 0.75
N GLY A 97 11.01 -1.46 1.35
CA GLY A 97 11.13 -0.85 2.68
C GLY A 97 10.62 0.59 2.71
N GLY A 98 10.99 1.40 1.70
CA GLY A 98 10.50 2.78 1.56
C GLY A 98 8.99 2.83 1.37
N GLY A 99 8.44 1.97 0.50
CA GLY A 99 6.99 1.84 0.30
C GLY A 99 6.26 1.48 1.59
N ALA A 100 6.76 0.50 2.34
CA ALA A 100 6.16 0.06 3.59
C ALA A 100 6.24 1.12 4.70
N ILE A 101 7.34 1.86 4.83
CA ILE A 101 7.44 2.97 5.79
C ILE A 101 6.39 4.04 5.46
N LEU A 102 6.32 4.48 4.20
CA LEU A 102 5.37 5.50 3.77
C LEU A 102 3.91 5.03 3.96
N SER A 103 3.65 3.77 3.66
CA SER A 103 2.34 3.14 3.86
C SER A 103 1.96 3.09 5.35
N ILE A 104 2.88 2.72 6.25
CA ILE A 104 2.64 2.75 7.71
C ILE A 104 2.42 4.18 8.21
N VAL A 105 3.16 5.17 7.71
CA VAL A 105 2.96 6.58 8.07
C VAL A 105 1.57 7.06 7.64
N LEU A 106 1.17 6.72 6.41
CA LEU A 106 -0.19 6.98 5.91
C LEU A 106 -1.24 6.31 6.82
N MET A 107 -1.00 5.06 7.22
CA MET A 107 -1.91 4.29 8.06
C MET A 107 -2.05 4.83 9.49
N ALA A 108 -0.94 5.26 10.09
CA ALA A 108 -0.95 5.90 11.39
C ALA A 108 -1.72 7.24 11.36
N GLY A 109 -1.63 7.97 10.23
CA GLY A 109 -2.36 9.23 10.03
C GLY A 109 -3.88 9.07 9.86
N PHE A 110 -4.33 7.89 9.40
CA PHE A 110 -5.74 7.61 9.08
C PHE A 110 -6.21 6.28 9.67
N PHE A 111 -6.06 6.08 10.98
CA PHE A 111 -6.35 4.80 11.63
C PHE A 111 -7.81 4.33 11.45
N GLY A 112 -8.03 3.04 11.21
CA GLY A 112 -9.34 2.43 10.97
C GLY A 112 -9.28 0.90 10.90
N ALA A 113 -10.37 0.20 11.21
CA ALA A 113 -10.38 -1.26 11.35
C ALA A 113 -10.02 -2.03 10.06
N THR A 114 -10.37 -1.49 8.89
CA THR A 114 -10.05 -2.06 7.57
C THR A 114 -8.56 -2.01 7.23
N LYS A 115 -7.76 -1.30 8.04
CA LYS A 115 -6.37 -0.95 7.74
C LYS A 115 -5.36 -1.80 8.51
N VAL A 116 -5.85 -2.60 9.47
CA VAL A 116 -5.03 -3.52 10.27
C VAL A 116 -4.36 -4.58 9.40
N LEU A 117 -5.08 -5.14 8.43
CA LEU A 117 -4.53 -6.15 7.52
C LEU A 117 -3.41 -5.55 6.62
N PRO A 118 -3.66 -4.46 5.87
CA PRO A 118 -2.60 -3.76 5.14
C PRO A 118 -1.37 -3.43 6.00
N MET A 119 -1.58 -2.89 7.20
CA MET A 119 -0.49 -2.53 8.12
C MET A 119 0.33 -3.75 8.56
N THR A 120 -0.34 -4.85 8.89
CA THR A 120 0.33 -6.10 9.27
C THR A 120 1.20 -6.61 8.12
N LEU A 121 0.68 -6.53 6.89
CA LEU A 121 1.42 -6.95 5.71
C LEU A 121 2.58 -5.99 5.40
N ASP A 122 2.48 -4.70 5.70
CA ASP A 122 3.61 -3.76 5.59
C ASP A 122 4.73 -4.09 6.56
N PHE A 123 4.39 -4.49 7.80
CA PHE A 123 5.38 -4.99 8.75
C PHE A 123 6.06 -6.26 8.23
N VAL A 124 5.34 -7.16 7.56
CA VAL A 124 5.94 -8.33 6.91
C VAL A 124 6.91 -7.90 5.81
N VAL A 125 6.55 -6.92 4.99
CA VAL A 125 7.45 -6.38 3.94
C VAL A 125 8.70 -5.75 4.55
N LEU A 126 8.57 -4.96 5.62
CA LEU A 126 9.71 -4.38 6.33
C LEU A 126 10.60 -5.46 6.93
N TRP A 127 10.01 -6.45 7.60
CA TRP A 127 10.72 -7.57 8.16
C TRP A 127 11.51 -8.33 7.08
N ALA A 128 10.88 -8.59 5.94
CA ALA A 128 11.52 -9.24 4.80
C ALA A 128 12.70 -8.42 4.26
N ALA A 129 12.54 -7.10 4.15
CA ALA A 129 13.59 -6.18 3.71
C ALA A 129 14.76 -6.12 4.71
N ILE A 130 14.50 -6.18 6.01
CA ILE A 130 15.53 -6.16 7.07
C ILE A 130 16.28 -7.49 7.14
N THR A 131 15.56 -8.61 7.12
CA THR A 131 16.12 -9.96 7.28
C THR A 131 16.58 -10.62 6.00
N ASP A 132 16.52 -9.89 4.89
CA ASP A 132 17.01 -10.31 3.57
C ASP A 132 16.40 -11.63 3.09
N TRP A 133 15.06 -11.71 3.09
CA TRP A 133 14.33 -12.90 2.66
C TRP A 133 14.65 -13.35 1.23
N LEU A 134 15.10 -12.42 0.39
CA LEU A 134 15.55 -12.69 -0.97
C LEU A 134 17.03 -12.34 -1.07
N PRO A 135 17.93 -13.22 -0.63
CA PRO A 135 19.36 -12.97 -0.70
C PRO A 135 19.77 -12.81 -2.17
N THR A 136 20.63 -11.84 -2.44
CA THR A 136 21.35 -11.78 -3.71
C THR A 136 22.17 -13.06 -3.79
N THR A 137 21.80 -14.00 -4.65
CA THR A 137 22.65 -15.15 -4.96
C THR A 137 24.02 -14.60 -5.33
N GLY A 138 25.03 -14.91 -4.51
CA GLY A 138 26.43 -14.69 -4.83
C GLY A 138 26.86 -15.52 -6.03
#